data_AF-A0A1C3XJP6-F1
#
_entry.id   AF-A0A1C3XJP6-F1
#
_cell.length_a   1.000
_cell.length_b   1.000
_cell.length_c   1.000
_cell.angle_alpha   90.00
_cell.angle_beta   90.00
_cell.angle_gamma   90.00
#
_symmetry.space_group_name_H-M   'P 1'
#
loop_
_entity.id
_entity.type
_entity.pdbx_description
1 polymer ?
#
loop_
_entity_poly.entity_id
_entity_poly.type
_entity_poly.pdbx_seq_one_letter_code
_entity_poly.pdbx_strand_id
1 'polypeptide(L)'
;MDDSATFEQLIQFRAPSNLSKAIDRAASQRCQSKSDYIRQALVDRLQAEGGSPMGEQQYCLVRDGELVSTSFKPAKDPDGGEWLPIENEDTEPFDRAKHWRLKPLPLRLDSARGIVVRTYPVIAKCQEHA
;
A
#
# COMPACT_ATOMS: atom_id res chain seq x y z
N MET A 1 18.18 0.36 15.49
CA MET A 1 18.88 -0.58 14.60
C MET A 1 17.94 -0.86 13.45
N ASP A 2 18.38 -0.63 12.22
CA ASP A 2 17.57 -0.86 11.02
C ASP A 2 17.25 -2.34 10.89
N ASP A 3 15.96 -2.64 10.92
CA ASP A 3 15.43 -4.00 10.95
C ASP A 3 15.64 -4.66 9.59
N SER A 4 16.37 -5.77 9.54
CA SER A 4 16.79 -6.44 8.29
C SER A 4 15.63 -7.08 7.50
N ALA A 5 14.39 -6.90 7.95
CA ALA A 5 13.17 -7.39 7.33
C ALA A 5 12.49 -6.38 6.37
N THR A 6 13.04 -5.17 6.17
CA THR A 6 12.43 -4.14 5.29
C THR A 6 12.79 -4.25 3.80
N PHE A 7 13.77 -5.06 3.42
CA PHE A 7 14.24 -5.18 2.05
C PHE A 7 14.33 -6.65 1.62
N GLU A 8 13.18 -7.30 1.42
CA GLU A 8 13.10 -8.75 1.11
C GLU A 8 13.82 -9.15 -0.19
N GLN A 9 14.11 -8.22 -1.11
CA GLN A 9 14.86 -8.49 -2.34
C GLN A 9 15.83 -7.35 -2.71
N LEU A 10 17.11 -7.70 -2.90
CA LEU A 10 18.13 -6.81 -3.44
C LEU A 10 17.91 -6.63 -4.95
N ILE A 11 17.51 -5.42 -5.35
CA ILE A 11 17.43 -5.04 -6.76
C ILE A 11 18.83 -4.58 -7.22
N GLN A 12 19.43 -5.33 -8.14
CA GLN A 12 20.70 -4.99 -8.78
C GLN A 12 20.47 -4.58 -10.24
N PHE A 13 21.04 -3.45 -10.66
CA PHE A 13 21.03 -3.03 -12.05
C PHE A 13 22.45 -2.67 -12.50
N ARG A 14 22.74 -2.90 -13.78
CA ARG A 14 24.02 -2.48 -14.37
C ARG A 14 23.95 -1.00 -14.70
N ALA A 15 24.92 -0.24 -14.23
CA ALA A 15 25.00 1.20 -14.45
C ALA A 15 26.41 1.59 -14.91
N PRO A 16 26.53 2.58 -15.81
CA PRO A 16 27.78 3.28 -16.07
C PRO A 16 28.41 3.83 -14.78
N SER A 17 29.74 3.83 -14.69
CA SER A 17 30.46 4.25 -13.48
C SER A 17 30.24 5.72 -13.12
N ASN A 18 29.97 6.58 -14.11
CA ASN A 18 29.61 7.98 -13.92
C ASN A 18 28.23 8.15 -13.27
N LEU A 19 27.24 7.31 -13.59
CA LEU A 19 25.91 7.35 -12.99
C LEU A 19 25.98 7.03 -11.50
N SER A 20 26.74 6.00 -11.12
CA SER A 20 26.96 5.65 -9.71
C SER A 20 27.51 6.82 -8.90
N LYS A 21 28.53 7.53 -9.44
CA LYS A 21 29.13 8.71 -8.80
C LYS A 21 28.17 9.89 -8.70
N ALA A 22 27.34 10.11 -9.73
CA ALA A 22 26.35 11.17 -9.72
C ALA A 22 25.30 10.95 -8.62
N ILE A 23 24.84 9.70 -8.45
CA ILE A 23 23.92 9.32 -7.37
C ILE A 23 24.56 9.55 -6.00
N ASP A 24 25.82 9.15 -5.80
CA ASP A 24 26.51 9.35 -4.52
C ASP A 24 26.62 10.83 -4.15
N ARG A 25 26.91 11.69 -5.13
CA ARG A 25 26.96 13.14 -4.92
C ARG A 25 25.60 13.71 -4.55
N ALA A 26 24.54 13.30 -5.25
CA ALA A 26 23.19 13.78 -5.00
C ALA A 26 22.63 13.30 -3.65
N ALA A 27 22.91 12.05 -3.27
CA ALA A 27 22.54 11.50 -1.97
C ALA A 27 23.26 12.25 -0.83
N SER A 28 24.55 12.53 -1.01
CA SER A 28 25.37 13.27 -0.03
C SER A 28 24.86 14.69 0.20
N GLN A 29 24.42 15.39 -0.86
CA GLN A 29 23.82 16.73 -0.75
C GLN A 29 22.51 16.75 0.06
N ARG A 30 21.85 15.60 0.20
CA ARG A 30 20.60 15.44 0.95
C ARG A 30 20.80 14.71 2.29
N CYS A 31 22.04 14.46 2.71
CA CYS A 31 22.37 13.68 3.90
C CYS A 31 21.69 12.29 3.92
N GLN A 32 21.57 11.65 2.75
CA GLN A 32 20.91 10.36 2.57
C GLN A 32 21.92 9.27 2.20
N SER A 33 21.60 8.01 2.51
CA SER A 33 22.31 6.89 1.89
C SER A 33 21.98 6.81 0.40
N LYS A 34 22.88 6.20 -0.39
CA LYS A 34 22.64 5.94 -1.82
C LYS A 34 21.32 5.19 -2.05
N SER A 35 21.02 4.23 -1.18
CA SER A 35 19.81 3.42 -1.27
C SER A 35 18.54 4.23 -0.96
N ASP A 36 18.58 5.12 0.04
CA ASP A 36 17.44 5.97 0.40
C ASP A 36 17.15 6.98 -0.72
N TYR A 37 18.21 7.58 -1.28
CA TYR A 37 18.08 8.51 -2.39
C TYR A 37 17.43 7.85 -3.61
N ILE A 38 17.87 6.64 -3.98
CA ILE A 38 17.30 5.89 -5.12
C ILE A 38 15.83 5.57 -4.85
N ARG A 39 15.49 5.09 -3.65
CA ARG A 39 14.11 4.76 -3.26
C ARG A 39 13.20 5.98 -3.36
N GLN A 40 13.62 7.11 -2.80
CA GLN A 40 12.84 8.35 -2.85
C GLN A 40 12.66 8.84 -4.29
N ALA A 41 13.75 8.89 -5.07
CA ALA A 41 13.69 9.36 -6.45
C ALA A 41 12.78 8.49 -7.33
N LEU A 42 12.75 7.18 -7.11
CA LEU A 42 11.87 6.26 -7.81
C LEU A 42 10.41 6.44 -7.41
N VAL A 43 10.14 6.57 -6.10
CA VAL A 43 8.81 6.86 -5.56
C VAL A 43 8.25 8.16 -6.13
N ASP A 44 9.03 9.24 -6.07
CA ASP A 44 8.64 10.55 -6.60
C ASP A 44 8.31 10.46 -8.10
N ARG A 45 9.13 9.71 -8.85
CA ARG A 45 8.92 9.55 -10.30
C ARG A 45 7.69 8.72 -10.62
N LEU A 46 7.48 7.61 -9.92
CA LEU A 46 6.29 6.77 -10.07
C LEU A 46 5.03 7.58 -9.78
N GLN A 47 5.02 8.35 -8.69
CA GLN A 47 3.90 9.22 -8.33
C GLN A 47 3.64 10.29 -9.40
N ALA A 48 4.69 10.92 -9.96
CA ALA A 48 4.55 11.88 -11.04
C ALA A 48 3.98 11.27 -12.33
N GLU A 49 4.18 9.97 -12.56
CA GLU A 49 3.63 9.21 -13.69
C GLU A 49 2.26 8.57 -13.38
N GLY A 50 1.69 8.85 -12.20
CA GLY A 50 0.41 8.31 -11.75
C GLY A 50 0.47 6.89 -11.16
N GLY A 51 1.67 6.33 -11.02
CA GLY A 51 1.91 5.08 -10.31
C GLY A 51 1.98 5.29 -8.79
N SER A 52 1.21 4.51 -8.03
CA SER A 52 1.34 4.49 -6.57
C SER A 52 2.31 3.38 -6.15
N PRO A 53 3.36 3.67 -5.36
CA PRO A 53 4.24 2.65 -4.78
C PRO A 53 3.57 1.93 -3.59
N MET A 54 2.45 2.45 -3.09
CA MET A 54 1.53 1.73 -2.22
C MET A 54 0.63 0.91 -3.15
N GLY A 55 0.47 -0.38 -2.88
CA GLY A 55 -0.14 -1.36 -3.80
C GLY A 55 -1.40 -0.86 -4.51
N GLU A 56 -1.66 -1.40 -5.72
CA GLU A 56 -2.74 -0.93 -6.59
C GLU A 56 -4.05 -0.68 -5.81
N GLN A 57 -4.58 0.54 -5.90
CA GLN A 57 -5.84 0.91 -5.27
C GLN A 57 -6.94 -0.01 -5.79
N GLN A 58 -7.57 -0.75 -4.88
CA GLN A 58 -8.72 -1.58 -5.21
C GLN A 58 -10.00 -0.78 -5.05
N TYR A 59 -10.98 -1.03 -5.90
CA TYR A 59 -12.31 -0.42 -5.88
C TYR A 59 -13.37 -1.49 -5.72
N CYS A 60 -14.53 -1.09 -5.20
CA CYS A 60 -15.73 -1.91 -5.15
C CYS A 60 -16.85 -1.21 -5.93
N LEU A 61 -17.51 -1.97 -6.81
CA LEU A 61 -18.71 -1.51 -7.50
C LEU A 61 -19.88 -1.56 -6.54
N VAL A 62 -20.55 -0.41 -6.38
CA VAL A 62 -21.71 -0.24 -5.53
C VAL A 62 -22.92 0.13 -6.39
N ARG A 63 -24.02 -0.61 -6.24
CA ARG A 63 -25.29 -0.35 -6.92
C ARG A 63 -26.39 -0.28 -5.88
N ASP A 64 -27.09 0.86 -5.82
CA ASP A 64 -28.19 1.08 -4.86
C ASP A 64 -27.81 0.76 -3.40
N GLY A 65 -26.54 0.98 -3.03
CA GLY A 65 -26.00 0.68 -1.70
C GLY A 65 -25.50 -0.76 -1.49
N GLU A 66 -25.65 -1.64 -2.48
CA GLU A 66 -25.16 -3.02 -2.44
C GLU A 66 -23.75 -3.15 -3.02
N LEU A 67 -22.92 -3.97 -2.38
CA LEU A 67 -21.55 -4.26 -2.82
C LEU A 67 -21.57 -5.41 -3.83
N VAL A 68 -21.21 -5.12 -5.09
CA VAL A 68 -21.40 -6.06 -6.21
C VAL A 68 -20.12 -6.82 -6.55
N SER A 69 -19.02 -6.11 -6.81
CA SER A 69 -17.76 -6.72 -7.23
C SER A 69 -16.55 -5.84 -6.88
N THR A 70 -15.34 -6.39 -6.98
CA THR A 70 -14.10 -5.64 -6.75
C THR A 70 -13.20 -5.68 -7.97
N SER A 71 -12.46 -4.59 -8.20
CA SER A 71 -11.53 -4.47 -9.33
C SER A 71 -10.41 -3.48 -8.99
N PHE A 72 -9.23 -3.70 -9.57
CA PHE A 72 -8.13 -2.73 -9.58
C PHE A 72 -8.21 -1.78 -10.80
N LYS A 73 -9.13 -2.07 -11.73
CA LYS A 73 -9.36 -1.31 -12.96
C LYS A 73 -10.85 -0.96 -13.03
N PRO A 74 -11.29 0.11 -12.34
CA PRO A 74 -12.68 0.54 -12.40
C PRO A 74 -13.02 0.97 -13.83
N ALA A 75 -14.19 0.54 -14.32
CA ALA A 75 -14.70 0.89 -15.64
C ALA A 75 -16.14 1.38 -15.51
N LYS A 76 -16.60 2.20 -16.45
CA LYS A 76 -17.97 2.69 -16.40
C LYS A 76 -18.96 1.52 -16.33
N ASP A 77 -19.81 1.53 -15.31
CA ASP A 77 -20.82 0.50 -15.13
C ASP A 77 -22.02 0.74 -16.07
N PRO A 78 -22.44 -0.25 -16.88
CA PRO A 78 -23.59 -0.09 -17.77
C PRO A 78 -24.91 0.05 -17.01
N ASP A 79 -25.00 -0.48 -15.80
CA ASP A 79 -26.20 -0.47 -14.96
C ASP A 79 -26.26 0.75 -14.02
N GLY A 80 -25.32 1.70 -14.17
CA GLY A 80 -25.32 2.96 -13.43
C GLY A 80 -24.68 2.91 -12.03
N GLY A 81 -23.98 1.83 -11.67
CA GLY A 81 -23.25 1.73 -10.42
C GLY A 81 -22.01 2.62 -10.33
N GLU A 82 -21.58 2.86 -9.09
CA GLU A 82 -20.42 3.69 -8.77
C GLU A 82 -19.27 2.85 -8.23
N TRP A 83 -18.04 3.15 -8.66
CA TRP A 83 -16.84 2.52 -8.11
C TRP A 83 -16.31 3.35 -6.95
N LEU A 84 -16.43 2.81 -5.74
CA LEU A 84 -15.89 3.44 -4.54
C LEU A 84 -14.54 2.81 -4.17
N PRO A 85 -13.57 3.62 -3.69
CA PRO A 85 -12.28 3.08 -3.27
C PRO A 85 -12.45 2.17 -2.04
N ILE A 86 -11.70 1.07 -2.01
CA ILE A 86 -11.61 0.20 -0.85
C ILE A 86 -10.47 0.70 0.04
N GLU A 87 -10.78 1.05 1.28
CA GLU A 87 -9.78 1.34 2.31
C GLU A 87 -9.66 0.17 3.28
N ASN A 88 -8.42 -0.10 3.69
CA ASN A 88 -8.15 -1.13 4.68
C ASN A 88 -8.02 -0.47 6.06
N GLU A 89 -8.70 -1.03 7.05
CA GLU A 89 -8.56 -0.61 8.45
C GLU A 89 -8.35 -1.84 9.33
N ASP A 90 -7.72 -1.62 10.48
CA ASP A 90 -7.58 -2.63 11.52
C ASP A 90 -8.61 -2.33 12.63
N THR A 91 -9.13 -3.36 13.32
CA THR A 91 -10.03 -3.14 14.47
C THR A 91 -9.36 -2.44 15.64
N GLU A 92 -8.03 -2.53 15.73
CA GLU A 92 -7.19 -1.93 16.75
C GLU A 92 -5.83 -1.53 16.17
N PRO A 93 -5.06 -0.64 16.82
CA PRO A 93 -3.70 -0.32 16.40
C PRO A 93 -2.82 -1.58 16.25
N PHE A 94 -2.28 -1.79 15.05
CA PHE A 94 -1.52 -3.00 14.74
C PHE A 94 -0.03 -2.86 15.13
N ASP A 95 0.44 -3.76 16.00
CA ASP A 95 1.85 -3.99 16.32
C ASP A 95 2.22 -5.41 15.86
N ARG A 96 3.05 -5.52 14.83
CA ARG A 96 3.44 -6.81 14.23
C ARG A 96 4.14 -7.78 15.20
N ALA A 97 4.81 -7.26 16.23
CA ALA A 97 5.50 -8.09 17.20
C ALA A 97 4.50 -8.74 18.16
N LYS A 98 3.38 -8.05 18.42
CA LYS A 98 2.40 -8.41 19.46
C LYS A 98 1.09 -8.94 18.91
N HIS A 99 0.77 -8.69 17.64
CA HIS A 99 -0.55 -8.99 17.07
C HIS A 99 -0.49 -9.86 15.81
N TRP A 100 -1.58 -10.57 15.55
CA TRP A 100 -1.93 -11.18 14.27
C TRP A 100 -3.08 -10.41 13.62
N ARG A 101 -3.04 -10.29 12.30
CA ARG A 101 -4.22 -9.90 11.49
C ARG A 101 -4.92 -11.16 11.02
N LEU A 102 -6.21 -11.26 11.30
CA LEU A 102 -7.04 -12.33 10.78
C LEU A 102 -7.51 -12.02 9.35
N LYS A 103 -8.20 -12.98 8.75
CA LYS A 103 -8.90 -12.74 7.48
C LYS A 103 -9.86 -11.56 7.65
N PRO A 104 -9.96 -10.68 6.64
CA PRO A 104 -10.80 -9.52 6.72
C PRO A 104 -12.27 -9.92 6.87
N LEU A 105 -13.01 -9.09 7.57
CA LEU A 105 -14.47 -9.17 7.63
C LEU A 105 -15.07 -8.88 6.24
N PRO A 106 -16.35 -9.22 6.02
CA PRO A 106 -17.06 -8.80 4.82
C PRO A 106 -16.93 -7.30 4.59
N LEU A 107 -16.77 -6.91 3.33
CA LEU A 107 -16.68 -5.50 2.96
C LEU A 107 -17.92 -4.76 3.45
N ARG A 108 -17.73 -3.52 3.88
CA ARG A 108 -18.79 -2.65 4.38
C ARG A 108 -18.79 -1.35 3.62
N LEU A 109 -19.97 -0.90 3.20
CA LEU A 109 -20.13 0.45 2.67
C LEU A 109 -20.07 1.47 3.82
N ASP A 110 -19.23 2.48 3.67
CA ASP A 110 -19.24 3.67 4.51
C ASP A 110 -19.80 4.84 3.70
N SER A 111 -21.13 4.97 3.69
CA SER A 111 -21.84 5.98 2.91
C SER A 111 -21.54 7.41 3.36
N ALA A 112 -21.12 7.61 4.62
CA ALA A 112 -20.78 8.93 5.12
C ALA A 112 -19.45 9.44 4.53
N ARG A 113 -18.50 8.51 4.33
CA ARG A 113 -17.19 8.81 3.74
C ARG A 113 -17.13 8.59 2.23
N GLY A 114 -18.14 7.92 1.64
CA GLY A 114 -18.16 7.57 0.22
C GLY A 114 -17.08 6.54 -0.15
N ILE A 115 -16.83 5.58 0.74
CA ILE A 115 -15.80 4.54 0.54
C ILE A 115 -16.36 3.17 0.91
N VAL A 116 -15.65 2.12 0.50
CA VAL A 116 -15.87 0.76 1.01
C VAL A 116 -14.72 0.39 1.94
N VAL A 117 -15.04 -0.25 3.04
CA VAL A 117 -14.08 -0.54 4.11
C VAL A 117 -13.85 -2.04 4.19
N ARG A 118 -12.57 -2.42 4.22
CA ARG A 118 -12.10 -3.76 4.53
C ARG A 118 -11.45 -3.76 5.90
N THR A 119 -12.17 -4.28 6.89
CA THR A 119 -11.71 -4.34 8.27
C THR A 119 -10.96 -5.65 8.52
N TYR A 120 -9.74 -5.56 9.03
CA TYR A 120 -8.91 -6.68 9.47
C TYR A 120 -9.01 -6.80 11.00
N PRO A 121 -9.55 -7.91 11.54
CA PRO A 121 -9.51 -8.16 12.97
C PRO A 121 -8.08 -8.33 13.45
N VAL A 122 -7.73 -7.60 14.49
CA VAL A 122 -6.43 -7.68 15.17
C VAL A 122 -6.62 -8.45 16.46
N ILE A 123 -5.79 -9.47 16.67
CA ILE A 123 -5.74 -10.25 17.91
C ILE A 123 -4.33 -10.27 18.47
N ALA A 124 -4.19 -10.35 19.80
CA ALA A 124 -2.87 -10.49 20.40
C ALA A 124 -2.31 -11.91 20.21
N LYS A 125 -1.02 -12.02 19.89
CA LYS A 125 -0.34 -13.32 19.71
C LYS A 125 -0.37 -14.16 20.99
N CYS A 126 -0.40 -13.53 22.16
CA CYS A 126 -0.56 -14.22 23.43
C CYS A 126 -1.94 -14.89 23.62
N GLN A 127 -2.92 -14.57 22.78
CA GLN A 127 -4.27 -15.13 22.82
C GLN A 127 -4.48 -16.29 21.81
N GLU A 128 -3.45 -16.66 21.03
CA GLU A 128 -3.55 -17.71 20.01
C GLU A 128 -3.70 -19.14 20.60
N HIS A 129 -3.56 -19.28 21.93
CA HIS A 129 -3.65 -20.55 22.67
C HIS A 129 -4.84 -20.67 23.64
N ALA A 130 -5.85 -19.80 23.54
CA ALA A 130 -7.04 -19.87 24.40
C ALA A 130 -8.14 -20.77 23.83
#